data_AF-A0AAD2CW36-F1
#
_entry.id   AF-A0AAD2CW36-F1
#
_cell.length_a   1.000
_cell.length_b   1.000
_cell.length_c   1.000
_cell.angle_alpha   90.00
_cell.angle_beta   90.00
_cell.angle_gamma   90.00
#
_symmetry.space_group_name_H-M   'P 1'
#
loop_
_entity.id
_entity.type
_entity.pdbx_description
1 polymer ?
#
loop_
_entity_poly.entity_id
_entity_poly.type
_entity_poly.pdbx_seq_one_letter_code
_entity_poly.pdbx_strand_id
1 'polypeptide(L)'
;MSGLNLSQVPKKPREWPSSRSGSSANKNKNRVATRRKHRERELKPLKNKLKSGIGTKEGSRSTKDSKAILEAKHNLCFQQIGNEMKADYEEHDTILIARCMMQIKAKFDTDEGLNFIQQYYINQGLRQFGDDGKDAVDKELRQMLLRDCFTPEFVKDMAASEQKKAQSVMMLLAEKQFEKTIKGRLVFQGDGTRE
;
A
#
# COMPACT_ATOMS: atom_id res chain seq x y z
N MET A 1 -31.79 -2.11 73.81
CA MET A 1 -32.61 -3.33 73.63
C MET A 1 -32.23 -3.89 72.27
N SER A 2 -31.21 -4.75 72.23
CA SER A 2 -31.24 -6.21 72.45
C SER A 2 -31.36 -6.93 71.10
N GLY A 3 -30.22 -7.47 70.65
CA GLY A 3 -30.14 -8.29 69.45
C GLY A 3 -30.55 -9.75 69.68
N LEU A 4 -30.30 -10.56 68.63
CA LEU A 4 -30.25 -12.03 68.45
C LEU A 4 -30.64 -12.25 66.97
N ASN A 5 -29.77 -12.50 65.98
CA ASN A 5 -28.74 -13.52 65.71
C ASN A 5 -29.26 -14.92 65.31
N LEU A 6 -28.77 -15.32 64.12
CA LEU A 6 -28.36 -16.65 63.62
C LEU A 6 -29.35 -17.67 62.99
N SER A 7 -29.00 -18.02 61.73
CA SER A 7 -29.01 -19.36 61.08
C SER A 7 -30.35 -20.06 60.76
N GLN A 8 -30.59 -20.80 59.65
CA GLN A 8 -29.84 -21.24 58.46
C GLN A 8 -30.81 -21.99 57.48
N VAL A 9 -30.69 -21.74 56.14
CA VAL A 9 -30.62 -22.75 55.01
C VAL A 9 -31.95 -23.43 54.52
N PRO A 10 -32.16 -23.92 53.25
CA PRO A 10 -31.91 -23.45 51.85
C PRO A 10 -33.02 -23.84 50.76
N LYS A 11 -32.72 -23.65 49.45
CA LYS A 11 -33.29 -24.25 48.16
C LYS A 11 -34.43 -23.47 47.44
N LYS A 12 -34.53 -23.27 46.11
CA LYS A 12 -33.91 -23.73 44.82
C LYS A 12 -34.24 -22.67 43.71
N PRO A 13 -33.56 -22.63 42.53
CA PRO A 13 -33.94 -21.74 41.42
C PRO A 13 -35.16 -22.25 40.65
N ARG A 14 -36.00 -21.32 40.14
CA ARG A 14 -37.20 -21.59 39.36
C ARG A 14 -36.83 -21.96 37.92
N GLU A 15 -37.06 -23.20 37.53
CA GLU A 15 -36.94 -23.65 36.13
C GLU A 15 -38.07 -23.04 35.27
N TRP A 16 -37.74 -22.66 34.03
CA TRP A 16 -38.72 -22.33 32.99
C TRP A 16 -38.88 -23.54 32.05
N PRO A 17 -40.11 -23.84 31.58
CA PRO A 17 -40.36 -25.01 30.75
C PRO A 17 -39.79 -24.81 29.33
N SER A 18 -38.96 -25.74 28.88
CA SER A 18 -38.52 -25.83 27.49
C SER A 18 -39.68 -26.30 26.60
N SER A 19 -40.14 -25.46 25.67
CA SER A 19 -41.05 -25.89 24.59
C SER A 19 -40.25 -26.25 23.35
N ARG A 20 -40.29 -27.54 22.97
CA ARG A 20 -39.76 -28.07 21.71
C ARG A 20 -40.55 -27.52 20.52
N SER A 21 -39.90 -26.83 19.58
CA SER A 21 -40.44 -26.57 18.23
C SER A 21 -39.46 -27.04 17.15
N GLY A 22 -39.41 -28.35 16.91
CA GLY A 22 -38.38 -29.01 16.10
C GLY A 22 -38.71 -29.29 14.62
N SER A 23 -39.76 -28.74 14.01
CA SER A 23 -40.17 -29.17 12.64
C SER A 23 -40.27 -28.09 11.56
N SER A 24 -40.51 -26.81 11.88
CA SER A 24 -40.67 -25.76 10.85
C SER A 24 -39.33 -25.32 10.23
N ALA A 25 -38.28 -25.19 11.06
CA ALA A 25 -36.98 -24.68 10.62
C ALA A 25 -36.27 -25.61 9.60
N ASN A 26 -36.48 -26.93 9.70
CA ASN A 26 -35.78 -27.91 8.84
C ASN A 26 -36.36 -27.97 7.42
N LYS A 27 -37.70 -27.83 7.27
CA LYS A 27 -38.35 -27.71 5.95
C LYS A 27 -37.89 -26.47 5.18
N ASN A 28 -37.69 -25.35 5.88
CA ASN A 28 -37.30 -24.09 5.24
C ASN A 28 -35.83 -24.12 4.76
N LYS A 29 -34.92 -24.73 5.54
CA LYS A 29 -33.51 -24.94 5.14
C LYS A 29 -33.40 -25.81 3.87
N ASN A 30 -34.18 -26.88 3.78
CA ASN A 30 -34.18 -27.76 2.60
C ASN A 30 -34.74 -27.08 1.34
N ARG A 31 -35.76 -26.20 1.45
CA ARG A 31 -36.28 -25.41 0.31
C ARG A 31 -35.28 -24.37 -0.19
N VAL A 32 -34.51 -23.75 0.70
CA VAL A 32 -33.47 -22.77 0.32
C VAL A 32 -32.30 -23.46 -0.40
N ALA A 33 -31.89 -24.65 0.07
CA ALA A 33 -30.84 -25.44 -0.57
C ALA A 33 -31.23 -25.92 -1.98
N THR A 34 -32.47 -26.37 -2.18
CA THR A 34 -32.96 -26.79 -3.51
C THR A 34 -33.08 -25.62 -4.48
N ARG A 35 -33.57 -24.45 -4.03
CA ARG A 35 -33.58 -23.22 -4.83
C ARG A 35 -32.18 -22.78 -5.25
N ARG A 36 -31.21 -22.82 -4.34
CA ARG A 36 -29.81 -22.46 -4.63
C ARG A 36 -29.20 -23.40 -5.68
N LYS A 37 -29.44 -24.71 -5.56
CA LYS A 37 -28.96 -25.73 -6.50
C LYS A 37 -29.59 -25.59 -7.89
N HIS A 38 -30.87 -25.25 -7.97
CA HIS A 38 -31.55 -24.95 -9.23
C HIS A 38 -30.97 -23.69 -9.89
N ARG A 39 -30.84 -22.60 -9.12
CA ARG A 39 -30.25 -21.34 -9.60
C ARG A 39 -28.81 -21.53 -10.10
N GLU A 40 -28.05 -22.39 -9.44
CA GLU A 40 -26.68 -22.70 -9.84
C GLU A 40 -26.61 -23.56 -11.12
N ARG A 41 -27.58 -24.46 -11.35
CA ARG A 41 -27.71 -25.19 -12.62
C ARG A 41 -28.09 -24.27 -13.78
N GLU A 42 -29.00 -23.33 -13.55
CA GLU A 42 -29.43 -22.33 -14.55
C GLU A 42 -28.33 -21.32 -14.89
N LEU A 43 -27.57 -20.88 -13.88
CA LEU A 43 -26.50 -19.90 -14.06
C LEU A 43 -25.20 -20.50 -14.60
N LYS A 44 -25.00 -21.83 -14.53
CA LYS A 44 -23.81 -22.51 -15.05
C LYS A 44 -23.55 -22.28 -16.54
N PRO A 45 -24.52 -22.49 -17.46
CA PRO A 45 -24.30 -22.23 -18.88
C PRO A 45 -24.04 -20.74 -19.18
N LEU A 46 -24.69 -19.83 -18.46
CA LEU A 46 -24.44 -18.37 -18.55
C LEU A 46 -23.03 -18.00 -18.07
N LYS A 47 -22.57 -18.57 -16.94
CA LYS A 47 -21.19 -18.39 -16.44
C LYS A 47 -20.15 -18.95 -17.42
N ASN A 48 -20.44 -20.09 -18.05
CA ASN A 48 -19.55 -20.68 -19.04
C ASN A 48 -19.50 -19.84 -20.34
N LYS A 49 -20.65 -19.29 -20.78
CA LYS A 49 -20.70 -18.33 -21.90
C LYS A 49 -19.98 -17.02 -21.59
N LEU A 50 -20.09 -16.52 -20.35
CA LEU A 50 -19.34 -15.34 -19.91
C LEU A 50 -17.82 -15.62 -19.89
N LYS A 51 -17.41 -16.81 -19.41
CA LYS A 51 -16.01 -17.25 -19.46
C LYS A 51 -15.49 -17.47 -20.88
N SER A 52 -16.32 -17.91 -21.82
CA SER A 52 -15.91 -18.08 -23.22
C SER A 52 -15.96 -16.78 -24.03
N GLY A 53 -16.82 -15.83 -23.65
CA GLY A 53 -16.94 -14.51 -24.28
C GLY A 53 -15.94 -13.49 -23.76
N ILE A 54 -15.49 -13.63 -22.50
CA ILE A 54 -14.23 -13.05 -22.03
C ILE A 54 -13.14 -13.91 -22.67
N GLY A 55 -12.79 -13.61 -23.91
CA GLY A 55 -11.59 -14.14 -24.51
C GLY A 55 -10.43 -13.80 -23.59
N THR A 56 -10.01 -14.77 -22.77
CA THR A 56 -8.65 -14.77 -22.27
C THR A 56 -7.82 -14.78 -23.53
N LYS A 57 -7.22 -13.63 -23.88
CA LYS A 57 -5.96 -13.66 -24.60
C LYS A 57 -5.09 -14.59 -23.77
N GLU A 58 -5.00 -15.85 -24.17
CA GLU A 58 -3.85 -16.67 -23.85
C GLU A 58 -2.69 -16.02 -24.59
N GLY A 59 -2.24 -14.88 -24.07
CA GLY A 59 -0.88 -14.46 -24.26
C GLY A 59 -0.05 -15.63 -23.78
N SER A 60 0.85 -16.08 -24.65
CA SER A 60 1.85 -17.10 -24.36
C SER A 60 2.28 -17.00 -22.89
N ARG A 61 2.10 -18.09 -22.15
CA ARG A 61 2.44 -18.25 -20.74
C ARG A 61 3.96 -18.13 -20.47
N SER A 62 4.73 -17.46 -21.33
CA SER A 62 6.19 -17.33 -21.21
C SER A 62 6.66 -15.98 -20.70
N THR A 63 5.77 -15.09 -20.22
CA THR A 63 6.17 -13.72 -19.83
C THR A 63 5.92 -13.34 -18.38
N LYS A 64 5.05 -14.05 -17.64
CA LYS A 64 4.85 -13.78 -16.21
C LYS A 64 6.07 -14.17 -15.39
N ASP A 65 6.63 -15.35 -15.66
CA ASP A 65 7.85 -15.81 -15.00
C ASP A 65 9.03 -14.92 -15.41
N SER A 66 9.14 -14.55 -16.69
CA SER A 66 10.19 -13.62 -17.15
C SER A 66 10.07 -12.24 -16.51
N LYS A 67 8.86 -11.71 -16.30
CA LYS A 67 8.64 -10.43 -15.64
C LYS A 67 8.94 -10.51 -14.15
N ALA A 68 8.55 -11.58 -13.46
CA ALA A 68 8.88 -11.81 -12.06
C ALA A 68 10.40 -11.99 -11.85
N ILE A 69 11.06 -12.70 -12.78
CA ILE A 69 12.51 -12.88 -12.80
C ILE A 69 13.21 -11.55 -13.07
N LEU A 70 12.69 -10.72 -13.98
CA LEU A 70 13.22 -9.39 -14.28
C LEU A 70 13.04 -8.45 -13.08
N GLU A 71 11.85 -8.44 -12.46
CA GLU A 71 11.57 -7.71 -11.22
C GLU A 71 12.51 -8.14 -10.09
N ALA A 72 12.78 -9.43 -9.92
CA ALA A 72 13.74 -9.94 -8.95
C ALA A 72 15.19 -9.53 -9.24
N LYS A 73 15.58 -9.41 -10.52
CA LYS A 73 16.91 -8.90 -10.91
C LYS A 73 17.08 -7.41 -10.58
N HIS A 74 16.02 -6.62 -10.71
CA HIS A 74 16.08 -5.17 -10.48
C HIS A 74 15.79 -4.77 -9.02
N ASN A 75 15.15 -5.64 -8.24
CA ASN A 75 14.91 -5.44 -6.82
C ASN A 75 16.17 -5.76 -6.00
N LEU A 76 17.08 -4.79 -5.91
CA LEU A 76 18.29 -4.86 -5.07
C LEU A 76 18.00 -5.23 -3.60
N CYS A 77 16.80 -4.93 -3.07
CA CYS A 77 16.51 -5.12 -1.65
C CYS A 77 16.18 -6.56 -1.23
N PHE A 78 16.03 -7.51 -2.17
CA PHE A 78 15.67 -8.90 -1.87
C PHE A 78 16.64 -9.95 -2.41
N GLN A 79 17.75 -9.53 -3.03
CA GLN A 79 18.88 -10.43 -3.23
C GLN A 79 19.52 -10.66 -1.86
N GLN A 80 18.94 -11.57 -1.08
CA GLN A 80 19.66 -12.22 -0.01
C GLN A 80 20.93 -12.76 -0.66
N ILE A 81 22.06 -12.16 -0.31
CA ILE A 81 23.36 -12.61 -0.79
C ILE A 81 23.41 -14.11 -0.47
N GLY A 82 23.65 -14.93 -1.49
CA GLY A 82 23.69 -16.37 -1.33
C GLY A 82 24.63 -16.76 -0.20
N ASN A 83 24.49 -17.99 0.28
CA ASN A 83 25.28 -18.56 1.38
C ASN A 83 26.81 -18.43 1.19
N GLU A 84 27.27 -18.07 -0.01
CA GLU A 84 28.65 -17.88 -0.46
C GLU A 84 29.36 -16.66 0.16
N MET A 85 28.62 -15.64 0.64
CA MET A 85 29.20 -14.45 1.30
C MET A 85 28.85 -14.38 2.79
N LYS A 86 28.76 -15.53 3.46
CA LYS A 86 28.68 -15.58 4.92
C LYS A 86 30.10 -15.59 5.47
N ALA A 87 30.53 -14.45 6.00
CA ALA A 87 31.73 -14.37 6.83
C ALA A 87 31.33 -14.62 8.29
N ASP A 88 32.14 -15.39 9.00
CA ASP A 88 32.04 -15.51 10.45
C ASP A 88 32.58 -14.22 11.07
N TYR A 89 31.80 -13.60 11.96
CA TYR A 89 32.23 -12.40 12.68
C TYR A 89 33.07 -12.81 13.87
N GLU A 90 34.22 -12.17 14.07
CA GLU A 90 34.96 -12.33 15.31
C GLU A 90 34.22 -11.65 16.49
N GLU A 91 34.62 -11.96 17.71
CA GLU A 91 33.99 -11.40 18.92
C GLU A 91 34.06 -9.87 18.93
N HIS A 92 35.19 -9.30 18.51
CA HIS A 92 35.40 -7.86 18.44
C HIS A 92 34.53 -7.19 17.36
N ASP A 93 34.35 -7.83 16.19
CA ASP A 93 33.43 -7.37 15.14
C ASP A 93 32.00 -7.34 15.63
N THR A 94 31.60 -8.39 16.34
CA THR A 94 30.25 -8.54 16.90
C THR A 94 29.94 -7.40 17.88
N ILE A 95 30.88 -7.04 18.74
CA ILE A 95 30.75 -5.91 19.68
C ILE A 95 30.62 -4.57 18.93
N LEU A 96 31.42 -4.38 17.88
CA LEU A 96 31.38 -3.15 17.06
C LEU A 96 30.04 -3.01 16.35
N ILE A 97 29.57 -4.10 15.74
CA ILE A 97 28.27 -4.17 15.06
C ILE A 97 27.14 -3.92 16.04
N ALA A 98 27.15 -4.59 17.20
CA ALA A 98 26.14 -4.39 18.24
C ALA A 98 26.10 -2.93 18.70
N ARG A 99 27.26 -2.29 18.89
CA ARG A 99 27.35 -0.87 19.25
C ARG A 99 26.77 0.03 18.16
N CYS A 100 27.12 -0.20 16.90
CA CYS A 100 26.57 0.54 15.77
C CYS A 100 25.05 0.39 15.68
N MET A 101 24.52 -0.83 15.83
CA MET A 101 23.09 -1.10 15.86
C MET A 101 22.39 -0.35 17.00
N MET A 102 22.97 -0.37 18.21
CA MET A 102 22.44 0.37 19.36
C MET A 102 22.46 1.88 19.15
N GLN A 103 23.53 2.44 18.58
CA GLN A 103 23.63 3.87 18.27
C GLN A 103 22.59 4.29 17.23
N ILE A 104 22.42 3.49 16.18
CA ILE A 104 21.39 3.71 15.17
C ILE A 104 20.01 3.70 15.83
N LYS A 105 19.69 2.66 16.60
CA LYS A 105 18.42 2.55 17.34
C LYS A 105 18.18 3.77 18.24
N ALA A 106 19.16 4.15 19.05
CA ALA A 106 19.05 5.28 19.96
C ALA A 106 18.79 6.60 19.21
N LYS A 107 19.37 6.77 18.01
CA LYS A 107 19.07 7.92 17.16
C LYS A 107 17.65 7.88 16.61
N PHE A 108 17.12 6.71 16.25
CA PHE A 108 15.72 6.57 15.83
C PHE A 108 14.72 6.83 16.96
N ASP A 109 15.11 6.60 18.22
CA ASP A 109 14.31 6.95 19.39
C ASP A 109 14.27 8.46 19.67
N THR A 110 15.17 9.24 19.04
CA THR A 110 15.15 10.71 19.05
C THR A 110 14.53 11.28 17.77
N ASP A 111 13.89 12.45 17.84
CA ASP A 111 13.35 13.16 16.66
C ASP A 111 14.42 13.43 15.58
N GLU A 112 15.71 13.38 15.93
CA GLU A 112 16.83 13.55 15.00
C GLU A 112 17.04 12.36 14.05
N GLY A 113 16.61 11.14 14.41
CA GLY A 113 16.78 9.94 13.58
C GLY A 113 15.59 9.63 12.68
N LEU A 114 14.43 10.23 12.92
CA LEU A 114 13.22 10.04 12.14
C LEU A 114 13.14 11.06 10.99
N ASN A 115 13.93 10.85 9.93
CA ASN A 115 13.77 11.62 8.69
C ASN A 115 12.60 11.07 7.84
N PHE A 116 11.37 11.17 8.37
CA PHE A 116 10.17 10.87 7.58
C PHE A 116 9.77 12.11 6.78
N ILE A 117 10.20 12.16 5.52
CA ILE A 117 9.83 13.24 4.60
C ILE A 117 8.48 12.91 3.98
N GLN A 118 7.42 13.51 4.51
CA GLN A 118 6.09 13.44 3.90
C GLN A 118 6.06 14.30 2.62
N GLN A 119 5.61 13.70 1.53
CA GLN A 119 5.48 14.36 0.23
C GLN A 119 4.01 14.58 -0.10
N TYR A 120 3.70 15.75 -0.63
CA TYR A 120 2.36 16.13 -1.06
C TYR A 120 2.35 16.49 -2.54
N TYR A 121 1.27 16.17 -3.25
CA TYR A 121 1.03 16.70 -4.59
C TYR A 121 0.92 18.22 -4.54
N ILE A 122 1.31 18.91 -5.62
CA ILE A 122 1.31 20.38 -5.71
C ILE A 122 0.04 21.04 -5.14
N ASN A 123 -1.15 20.53 -5.46
CA ASN A 123 -2.41 21.10 -4.97
C ASN A 123 -2.56 21.04 -3.44
N GLN A 124 -2.09 19.95 -2.83
CA GLN A 124 -2.11 19.78 -1.37
C GLN A 124 -0.92 20.48 -0.72
N GLY A 125 0.26 20.40 -1.32
CA GLY A 125 1.47 21.04 -0.84
C GLY A 125 1.36 22.56 -0.83
N LEU A 126 0.72 23.18 -1.84
CA LEU A 126 0.48 24.62 -1.85
C LEU A 126 -0.51 25.06 -0.76
N ARG A 127 -1.47 24.21 -0.38
CA ARG A 127 -2.37 24.48 0.76
C ARG A 127 -1.65 24.36 2.10
N GLN A 128 -0.68 23.44 2.18
CA GLN A 128 0.08 23.18 3.41
C GLN A 128 1.19 24.22 3.63
N PHE A 129 1.92 24.57 2.58
CA PHE A 129 3.15 25.37 2.64
C PHE A 129 2.99 26.81 2.12
N GLY A 130 1.85 27.16 1.52
CA GLY A 130 1.56 28.53 1.09
C GLY A 130 2.61 29.08 0.12
N ASP A 131 3.16 30.25 0.45
CA ASP A 131 4.12 30.97 -0.39
C ASP A 131 5.50 30.28 -0.44
N ASP A 132 5.97 29.69 0.65
CA ASP A 132 7.21 28.88 0.66
C ASP A 132 7.11 27.69 -0.30
N GLY A 133 5.91 27.13 -0.45
CA GLY A 133 5.60 26.11 -1.43
C GLY A 133 5.75 26.61 -2.87
N LYS A 134 5.29 27.83 -3.17
CA LYS A 134 5.42 28.45 -4.50
C LYS A 134 6.88 28.73 -4.83
N ASP A 135 7.62 29.28 -3.87
CA ASP A 135 9.05 29.57 -4.04
C ASP A 135 9.85 28.29 -4.28
N ALA A 136 9.49 27.20 -3.61
CA ALA A 136 10.10 25.90 -3.84
C ALA A 136 9.83 25.33 -5.24
N VAL A 137 8.60 25.49 -5.76
CA VAL A 137 8.25 25.11 -7.15
C VAL A 137 9.03 25.95 -8.15
N ASP A 138 9.03 27.26 -7.97
CA ASP A 138 9.73 28.21 -8.82
C ASP A 138 11.23 27.93 -8.86
N LYS A 139 11.84 27.62 -7.71
CA LYS A 139 13.25 27.28 -7.61
C LYS A 139 13.59 26.01 -8.40
N GLU A 140 12.75 24.98 -8.31
CA GLU A 140 12.95 23.73 -9.06
C GLU A 140 12.80 23.96 -10.58
N LEU A 141 11.72 24.63 -11.02
CA LEU A 141 11.50 24.93 -12.43
C LEU A 141 12.59 25.83 -13.02
N ARG A 142 13.04 26.86 -12.27
CA ARG A 142 14.16 27.71 -12.67
C ARG A 142 15.45 26.89 -12.82
N GLN A 143 15.72 25.94 -11.93
CA GLN A 143 16.90 25.08 -12.07
C GLN A 143 16.85 24.24 -13.36
N MET A 144 15.69 23.73 -13.75
CA MET A 144 15.54 22.97 -14.98
C MET A 144 15.75 23.84 -16.22
N LEU A 145 15.22 25.07 -16.20
CA LEU A 145 15.40 26.04 -17.27
C LEU A 145 16.86 26.48 -17.39
N LEU A 146 17.51 26.83 -16.27
CA LEU A 146 18.90 27.32 -16.24
C LEU A 146 19.94 26.26 -16.64
N ARG A 147 19.57 24.97 -16.53
CA ARG A 147 20.44 23.86 -16.93
C ARG A 147 20.15 23.37 -18.35
N ASP A 148 19.37 24.14 -19.12
CA ASP A 148 18.90 23.80 -20.48
C ASP A 148 18.25 22.40 -20.55
N CYS A 149 17.70 21.91 -19.42
CA CYS A 149 16.99 20.63 -19.39
C CYS A 149 15.61 20.76 -20.01
N PHE A 150 15.01 21.95 -19.95
CA PHE A 150 13.75 22.28 -20.59
C PHE A 150 13.83 23.62 -21.31
N THR A 151 13.16 23.70 -22.45
CA THR A 151 12.87 24.94 -23.16
C THR A 151 11.37 25.19 -23.10
N PRO A 152 10.93 26.41 -22.71
CA PRO A 152 9.52 26.74 -22.68
C PRO A 152 9.00 26.85 -24.12
N GLU A 153 7.97 26.06 -24.43
CA GLU A 153 7.32 26.04 -25.73
C GLU A 153 5.80 26.07 -25.54
N PHE A 154 5.10 26.78 -26.42
CA PHE A 154 3.65 26.78 -26.39
C PHE A 154 3.10 25.48 -26.97
N VAL A 155 2.11 24.89 -26.29
CA VAL A 155 1.45 23.66 -26.77
C VAL A 155 0.86 23.81 -28.17
N LYS A 156 0.47 25.03 -28.56
CA LYS A 156 -0.07 25.35 -29.89
C LYS A 156 0.96 25.19 -31.01
N ASP A 157 2.23 25.41 -30.70
CA ASP A 157 3.34 25.38 -31.66
C ASP A 157 3.92 23.95 -31.80
N MET A 158 3.59 23.07 -30.83
CA MET A 158 4.01 21.68 -30.81
C MET A 158 3.30 20.84 -31.88
N ALA A 159 4.04 20.00 -32.60
CA ALA A 159 3.46 19.12 -33.61
C ALA A 159 2.54 18.06 -32.98
N ALA A 160 1.53 17.59 -33.71
CA ALA A 160 0.62 16.55 -33.22
C ALA A 160 1.34 15.23 -32.85
N SER A 161 2.49 14.94 -33.46
CA SER A 161 3.35 13.81 -33.13
C SER A 161 4.10 14.00 -31.81
N GLU A 162 4.53 15.22 -31.50
CA GLU A 162 5.24 15.57 -30.26
C GLU A 162 4.26 15.62 -29.09
N GLN A 163 3.07 16.18 -29.28
CA GLN A 163 2.01 16.17 -28.26
C GLN A 163 1.63 14.75 -27.83
N LYS A 164 1.63 13.78 -28.76
CA LYS A 164 1.37 12.36 -28.44
C LYS A 164 2.49 11.71 -27.63
N LYS A 165 3.72 12.20 -27.76
CA LYS A 165 4.90 11.71 -27.02
C LYS A 165 5.13 12.48 -25.72
N ALA A 166 4.50 13.64 -25.57
CA ALA A 166 4.63 14.48 -24.38
C ALA A 166 4.16 13.71 -23.14
N GLN A 167 5.01 13.66 -22.13
CA GLN A 167 4.72 12.98 -20.87
C GLN A 167 4.16 13.98 -19.87
N SER A 168 3.08 13.60 -19.19
CA SER A 168 2.54 14.39 -18.08
C SER A 168 3.51 14.38 -16.91
N VAL A 169 3.75 15.56 -16.36
CA VAL A 169 4.66 15.77 -15.24
C VAL A 169 3.87 16.21 -14.02
N MET A 170 4.37 15.83 -12.86
CA MET A 170 3.78 16.09 -11.56
C MET A 170 4.81 16.72 -10.64
N MET A 171 4.39 17.71 -9.87
CA MET A 171 5.22 18.36 -8.87
C MET A 171 4.84 17.88 -7.47
N LEU A 172 5.85 17.48 -6.70
CA LEU A 172 5.74 17.06 -5.31
C LEU A 172 6.44 18.07 -4.40
N LEU A 173 5.82 18.39 -3.28
CA LEU A 173 6.36 19.29 -2.26
C LEU A 173 6.60 18.53 -0.96
N ALA A 174 7.74 18.77 -0.34
CA ALA A 174 8.11 18.13 0.91
C ALA A 174 8.91 19.10 1.79
N GLU A 175 8.68 19.06 3.09
CA GLU A 175 9.50 19.80 4.06
C GLU A 175 10.74 18.98 4.40
N LYS A 176 11.91 19.62 4.29
CA LYS A 176 13.17 19.02 4.73
C LYS A 176 13.35 19.33 6.21
N GLN A 177 13.03 18.36 7.08
CA GLN A 177 12.95 18.57 8.53
C GLN A 177 14.22 19.17 9.15
N PHE A 178 15.41 18.76 8.69
CA PHE A 178 16.68 19.30 9.21
C PHE A 178 16.90 20.78 8.89
N GLU A 179 16.52 21.24 7.69
CA GLU A 179 16.76 22.63 7.24
C GLU A 179 15.50 23.51 7.38
N LYS A 180 14.34 22.91 7.69
CA LYS A 180 13.01 23.54 7.66
C LYS A 180 12.71 24.28 6.36
N THR A 181 13.30 23.79 5.26
CA THR A 181 13.09 24.34 3.91
C THR A 181 12.14 23.46 3.13
N ILE A 182 11.24 24.07 2.37
CA ILE A 182 10.37 23.35 1.44
C ILE A 182 11.14 23.03 0.16
N LYS A 183 11.01 21.79 -0.32
CA LYS A 183 11.63 21.32 -1.55
C LYS A 183 10.56 20.87 -2.55
N GLY A 184 10.61 21.47 -3.74
CA GLY A 184 9.91 20.97 -4.92
C GLY A 184 10.66 19.81 -5.56
N ARG A 185 9.94 18.83 -6.09
CA ARG A 185 10.46 17.74 -6.90
C ARG A 185 9.56 17.55 -8.10
N LEU A 186 10.12 17.74 -9.29
CA LEU A 186 9.43 17.45 -10.53
C LEU A 186 9.62 15.98 -10.92
N VAL A 187 8.51 15.25 -11.11
CA VAL A 187 8.51 13.82 -11.39
C VAL A 187 7.61 13.52 -12.59
N PHE A 188 8.12 12.74 -13.53
CA PHE A 188 7.35 12.28 -14.69
C PHE A 188 6.42 11.12 -14.30
N GLN A 189 5.20 11.12 -14.84
CA GLN A 189 4.28 9.99 -14.64
C GLN A 189 4.79 8.76 -15.40
N GLY A 190 5.37 7.81 -14.67
CA GLY A 190 6.00 6.62 -15.24
C GLY A 190 5.01 5.62 -15.87
N ASP A 191 3.71 5.78 -15.62
CA ASP A 191 2.65 4.94 -16.14
C ASP A 191 2.60 5.07 -17.68
N GLY A 192 3.09 4.05 -18.40
CA GLY A 192 3.21 4.05 -19.86
C GLY A 192 4.64 4.12 -20.41
N THR A 193 5.67 4.21 -19.56
CA THR A 193 7.09 4.27 -19.99
C THR A 193 7.75 2.89 -20.13
N ARG A 194 7.00 1.81 -19.87
CA ARG A 194 7.47 0.41 -19.91
C ARG A 194 6.66 -0.38 -20.96
N GLU A 195 6.78 0.03 -22.21
CA GLU A 195 6.39 -0.78 -23.37
C GLU A 195 7.62 -1.09 -24.24
#